data_AF-X1M206-F1
#
_entry.id   AF-X1M206-F1
#
_cell.length_a   1.000
_cell.length_b   1.000
_cell.length_c   1.000
_cell.angle_alpha   90.00
_cell.angle_beta   90.00
_cell.angle_gamma   90.00
#
_symmetry.space_group_name_H-M   'P 1'
#
loop_
_entity.id
_entity.type
_entity.pdbx_description
1 polymer ?
#
loop_
_entity_poly.entity_id
_entity_poly.type
_entity_poly.pdbx_seq_one_letter_code
_entity_poly.pdbx_strand_id
1 'polypeptide(L)'
;RVEAFGIEAWQANRKLVEGKEVRLERDISETDRYGRLLRYIYVDDVLVNAELVRLGLARAKAYPPDTRHQGYLEEMEAEAREAGRGIWAK
;
A
#
# COMPACT_ATOMS: atom_id res chain seq x y z
N ARG A 1 -20.45 -3.67 -0.30
CA ARG A 1 -20.65 -2.20 -0.37
C ARG A 1 -19.29 -1.58 -0.61
N VAL A 2 -19.14 -0.67 -1.56
CA VAL A 2 -17.86 0.03 -1.78
C VAL A 2 -17.70 1.05 -0.66
N GLU A 3 -16.54 1.01 0.00
CA GLU A 3 -16.17 1.98 1.03
C GLU A 3 -15.69 3.29 0.38
N ALA A 4 -15.71 4.39 1.13
CA ALA A 4 -15.18 5.67 0.63
C ALA A 4 -13.72 5.52 0.18
N PHE A 5 -13.37 6.14 -0.94
CA PHE A 5 -12.07 6.05 -1.61
C PHE A 5 -11.67 4.67 -2.15
N GLY A 6 -12.58 3.68 -2.12
CA GLY A 6 -12.29 2.33 -2.63
C GLY A 6 -12.07 2.27 -4.14
N ILE A 7 -12.80 3.07 -4.92
CA ILE A 7 -12.62 3.13 -6.38
C ILE A 7 -11.32 3.84 -6.72
N GLU A 8 -11.02 4.92 -6.02
CA GLU A 8 -9.82 5.74 -6.16
C GLU A 8 -8.58 4.92 -5.84
N ALA A 9 -8.61 4.14 -4.74
CA ALA A 9 -7.54 3.21 -4.38
C ALA A 9 -7.33 2.14 -5.47
N TRP A 10 -8.41 1.56 -6.00
CA TRP A 10 -8.32 0.59 -7.08
C TRP A 10 -7.72 1.19 -8.36
N GLN A 11 -8.17 2.38 -8.76
CA GLN A 11 -7.66 3.09 -9.94
C GLN A 11 -6.20 3.49 -9.77
N ALA A 12 -5.81 3.99 -8.60
CA ALA A 12 -4.43 4.36 -8.30
C ALA A 12 -3.51 3.15 -8.36
N ASN A 13 -3.89 2.04 -7.70
CA ASN A 13 -3.13 0.80 -7.76
C ASN A 13 -2.99 0.30 -9.21
N ARG A 14 -4.09 0.30 -9.97
CA ARG A 14 -4.10 -0.09 -11.38
C ARG A 14 -3.13 0.76 -12.21
N LYS A 15 -3.14 2.09 -12.06
CA LYS A 15 -2.19 2.99 -12.74
C LYS A 15 -0.73 2.73 -12.34
N LEU A 16 -0.51 2.31 -11.09
CA LEU A 16 0.83 2.02 -10.59
C LEU A 16 1.38 0.72 -11.19
N VAL A 17 0.56 -0.33 -11.35
CA VAL A 17 1.06 -1.70 -11.68
C VAL A 17 0.64 -2.27 -13.03
N GLU A 18 -0.48 -1.84 -13.62
CA GLU A 18 -1.03 -2.50 -14.81
C GLU A 18 -0.12 -2.33 -16.03
N GLY A 19 0.19 -3.46 -16.69
CA GLY A 19 1.06 -3.49 -17.87
C GLY A 19 2.55 -3.28 -17.57
N LYS A 20 2.95 -3.26 -16.30
CA LYS A 20 4.35 -3.04 -15.88
C LYS A 20 4.97 -4.31 -15.30
N GLU A 21 6.29 -4.40 -15.38
CA GLU A 21 7.03 -5.40 -14.62
C GLU A 21 7.00 -5.04 -13.14
N VAL A 22 6.65 -6.03 -12.30
CA VAL A 22 6.59 -5.85 -10.85
C VAL A 22 7.61 -6.75 -10.17
N ARG A 23 8.35 -6.20 -9.22
CA ARG A 23 9.17 -6.97 -8.29
C ARG A 23 8.36 -7.29 -7.05
N LEU A 24 8.24 -8.57 -6.75
CA LEU A 24 7.58 -9.08 -5.56
C LEU A 24 8.60 -9.30 -4.46
N GLU A 25 8.54 -8.51 -3.39
CA GLU A 25 9.39 -8.67 -2.23
C GLU A 25 8.62 -9.34 -1.10
N ARG A 26 9.07 -10.54 -0.73
CA ARG A 26 8.57 -11.26 0.45
C ARG A 26 9.29 -10.75 1.69
N ASP A 27 8.56 -10.68 2.80
CA ASP A 27 9.18 -10.55 4.11
C ASP A 27 9.35 -11.92 4.80
N ILE A 28 8.60 -12.20 5.86
CA ILE A 28 8.73 -13.45 6.62
C ILE A 28 7.70 -14.47 6.16
N SER A 29 6.42 -14.07 6.09
CA SER A 29 5.33 -14.94 5.69
C SER A 29 5.26 -15.12 4.18
N GLU A 30 4.93 -16.33 3.74
CA GLU A 30 4.79 -16.64 2.31
C GLU A 30 3.38 -16.31 1.80
N THR A 31 2.38 -16.90 2.46
CA THR A 31 0.97 -16.75 2.13
C THR A 31 0.13 -16.50 3.37
N ASP A 32 -1.05 -15.91 3.18
CA ASP A 32 -2.08 -15.91 4.19
C ASP A 32 -2.88 -17.23 4.25
N ARG A 33 -3.88 -17.29 5.14
CA ARG A 33 -4.78 -18.44 5.31
C ARG A 33 -5.62 -18.81 4.07
N TYR A 34 -5.65 -17.94 3.05
CA TYR A 34 -6.38 -18.17 1.80
C TYR A 34 -5.42 -18.50 0.64
N GLY A 35 -4.12 -18.66 0.90
CA GLY A 35 -3.11 -18.97 -0.10
C GLY A 35 -2.68 -17.76 -0.94
N ARG A 36 -3.02 -16.53 -0.53
CA ARG A 36 -2.59 -15.32 -1.25
C ARG A 36 -1.16 -14.99 -0.84
N LEU A 37 -0.30 -14.72 -1.81
CA LEU A 37 1.07 -14.30 -1.53
C LEU A 37 1.08 -12.96 -0.76
N LEU A 38 1.89 -12.91 0.31
CA LEU A 38 2.12 -11.69 1.07
C LEU A 38 3.40 -11.04 0.54
N ARG A 39 3.24 -9.91 -0.18
CA ARG A 39 4.33 -9.23 -0.87
C ARG A 39 4.23 -7.71 -0.73
N TYR A 40 5.38 -7.08 -0.61
CA TYR A 40 5.57 -5.70 -1.01
C TYR A 40 5.78 -5.66 -2.52
N ILE A 41 5.13 -4.71 -3.19
CA ILE A 41 5.15 -4.60 -4.64
C ILE A 41 6.00 -3.40 -5.03
N TYR A 42 6.98 -3.64 -5.89
CA TYR A 42 7.79 -2.60 -6.50
C TYR A 42 7.54 -2.52 -8.00
N VAL A 43 7.51 -1.29 -8.51
CA VAL A 43 7.62 -0.98 -9.94
C VAL A 43 8.80 -0.04 -10.06
N ASP A 44 9.84 -0.46 -10.77
CA ASP A 44 11.16 0.19 -10.72
C ASP A 44 11.61 0.35 -9.25
N ASP A 45 11.93 1.58 -8.83
CA ASP A 45 12.32 1.91 -7.46
C ASP A 45 11.13 2.33 -6.57
N VAL A 46 9.90 2.31 -7.09
CA VAL A 46 8.70 2.75 -6.35
C VAL A 46 8.09 1.61 -5.56
N LEU A 47 8.08 1.72 -4.23
CA LEU A 47 7.29 0.86 -3.35
C LEU A 47 5.79 1.24 -3.45
N VAL A 48 5.02 0.46 -4.20
CA VAL A 48 3.60 0.72 -4.48
C VAL A 48 2.77 0.82 -3.21
N ASN A 49 3.05 -0.03 -2.21
CA ASN A 49 2.38 0.01 -0.91
C ASN A 49 2.51 1.40 -0.24
N ALA A 50 3.73 1.97 -0.26
CA ALA A 50 4.02 3.27 0.33
C ALA A 50 3.37 4.40 -0.46
N GLU A 51 3.38 4.34 -1.79
CA GLU A 51 2.74 5.35 -2.62
C GLU A 51 1.22 5.40 -2.41
N LEU A 52 0.55 4.25 -2.28
CA LEU A 52 -0.88 4.21 -1.94
C LEU A 52 -1.18 4.82 -0.57
N VAL A 53 -0.32 4.58 0.42
CA VAL A 53 -0.45 5.18 1.75
C VAL A 53 -0.22 6.69 1.69
N ARG A 54 0.83 7.16 0.98
CA ARG A 54 1.17 8.58 0.79
C ARG A 54 0.07 9.37 0.10
N LEU A 55 -0.67 8.73 -0.80
CA LEU A 55 -1.85 9.31 -1.47
C LEU A 55 -3.11 9.31 -0.57
N GLY A 56 -3.06 8.74 0.64
CA GLY A 56 -4.20 8.60 1.53
C GLY A 56 -5.21 7.56 1.06
N LEU A 57 -4.80 6.59 0.24
CA LEU A 57 -5.66 5.55 -0.33
C LEU A 57 -5.50 4.19 0.34
N ALA A 58 -4.59 4.09 1.31
CA ALA A 58 -4.38 2.94 2.17
C ALA A 58 -3.95 3.39 3.57
N ARG A 59 -4.05 2.49 4.54
CA ARG A 59 -3.57 2.70 5.92
C ARG A 59 -2.28 1.92 6.17
N ALA A 60 -1.35 2.50 6.91
CA ALA A 60 -0.10 1.87 7.32
C ALA A 60 -0.29 0.90 8.50
N LYS A 61 -1.22 -0.06 8.37
CA LYS A 61 -1.49 -1.02 9.45
C LYS A 61 -0.44 -2.11 9.49
N ALA A 62 0.20 -2.29 10.64
CA ALA A 62 1.16 -3.36 10.89
C ALA A 62 0.47 -4.73 11.02
N TYR A 63 1.08 -5.75 10.42
CA TYR A 63 0.67 -7.14 10.54
C TYR A 63 1.89 -8.03 10.84
N PRO A 64 2.23 -8.26 12.12
CA PRO A 64 3.36 -9.12 12.48
C PRO A 64 3.19 -10.55 11.93
N PRO A 65 4.28 -11.21 11.51
CA PRO A 65 5.67 -10.74 11.62
C PRO A 65 6.13 -9.82 10.47
N ASP A 66 5.30 -9.55 9.46
CA ASP A 66 5.66 -8.85 8.23
C ASP A 66 5.63 -7.31 8.40
N THR A 67 6.70 -6.77 9.00
CA THR A 67 6.79 -5.34 9.35
C THR A 67 8.06 -4.67 8.84
N ARG A 68 8.78 -5.26 7.87
CA ARG A 68 10.04 -4.72 7.32
C ARG A 68 9.98 -3.23 6.97
N HIS A 69 8.92 -2.78 6.31
CA HIS A 69 8.76 -1.39 5.84
C HIS A 69 7.86 -0.54 6.72
N GLN A 70 7.49 -1.02 7.92
CA GLN A 70 6.45 -0.39 8.73
C GLN A 70 6.75 1.08 9.08
N GLY A 71 7.99 1.39 9.49
CA GLY A 71 8.37 2.77 9.81
C GLY A 71 8.21 3.72 8.62
N TYR A 72 8.64 3.31 7.43
CA TYR A 72 8.49 4.12 6.22
C TYR A 72 7.01 4.28 5.82
N LEU A 73 6.18 3.24 5.98
CA LEU A 73 4.74 3.34 5.72
C LEU A 73 4.06 4.31 6.69
N GLU A 74 4.46 4.32 7.97
CA GLU A 74 3.95 5.26 8.96
C GLU A 74 4.31 6.71 8.64
N GLU A 75 5.54 6.96 8.16
CA GLU A 75 5.97 8.28 7.67
C GLU A 75 5.10 8.75 6.49
N MET A 76 4.82 7.88 5.51
CA MET A 76 3.95 8.20 4.38
C MET A 76 2.50 8.46 4.80
N GLU A 77 2.00 7.74 5.82
CA GLU A 77 0.66 7.97 6.34
C GLU A 77 0.58 9.31 7.08
N ALA A 78 1.64 9.68 7.81
CA ALA A 78 1.74 10.99 8.46
C ALA A 78 1.72 12.13 7.43
N GLU A 79 2.48 12.01 6.33
CA GLU A 79 2.44 12.99 5.22
C GLU A 79 1.02 13.11 4.64
N ALA A 80 0.35 11.97 4.39
CA ALA A 80 -1.00 11.98 3.82
C ALA A 80 -2.03 12.66 4.75
N ARG A 81 -1.88 12.49 6.07
CA ARG A 81 -2.74 13.15 7.07
C ARG A 81 -2.50 14.65 7.13
N GLU A 82 -1.24 15.08 7.16
CA GLU A 82 -0.88 16.50 7.18
C GLU A 82 -1.40 17.22 5.93
N ALA A 83 -1.28 16.57 4.76
CA ALA A 83 -1.76 17.09 3.49
C ALA A 83 -3.28 16.91 3.26
N GLY A 84 -4.02 16.29 4.19
CA GLY A 84 -5.46 16.06 4.07
C GLY A 84 -5.86 15.25 2.83
N ARG A 85 -5.09 14.22 2.47
CA ARG A 85 -5.31 13.42 1.24
C ARG A 85 -6.22 12.22 1.47
N GLY A 86 -6.97 11.84 0.44
CA GLY A 86 -7.75 10.60 0.40
C GLY A 86 -8.66 10.44 1.62
N ILE A 87 -8.56 9.31 2.31
CA ILE A 87 -9.37 9.01 3.52
C ILE A 87 -9.13 9.98 4.70
N TRP A 88 -8.13 10.86 4.60
CA TRP A 88 -7.81 11.90 5.58
C TRP A 88 -8.35 13.29 5.19
N ALA A 89 -8.93 13.44 3.99
CA ALA A 89 -9.64 14.65 3.61
C ALA A 89 -10.88 14.81 4.50
N LYS A 90 -11.05 15.99 5.11
CA LYS A 90 -12.20 16.30 5.97
C LYS A 90 -13.49 16.47 5.16
#